data_AF-A0A355BAU8-F1
#
_entry.id   AF-A0A355BAU8-F1
#
_cell.length_a   1.000
_cell.length_b   1.000
_cell.length_c   1.000
_cell.angle_alpha   90.00
_cell.angle_beta   90.00
_cell.angle_gamma   90.00
#
_symmetry.space_group_name_H-M   'P 1'
#
loop_
_entity.id
_entity.type
_entity.pdbx_description
1 polymer ?
#
loop_
_entity_poly.entity_id
_entity_poly.type
_entity_poly.pdbx_seq_one_letter_code
_entity_poly.pdbx_strand_id
1 'polypeptide(L)'
;MIVFILVSSIVFAQEENKNLYAGNEFFKGKKYIDSEADYRVAASKGNSIKAAANYNLGNSIYRQNQAGEAKFKFLEATITATSKAQKHKAFHNLGNSLMLEKNYQAAVEAFKNALRNNPLD
;
A
#
# COMPACT_ATOMS: atom_id res chain seq x y z
N MET A 1 -8.08 2.09 42.96
CA MET A 1 -7.70 3.19 42.04
C MET A 1 -7.50 2.57 40.67
N ILE A 2 -8.54 2.62 39.85
CA ILE A 2 -8.70 1.80 38.63
C ILE A 2 -8.58 2.71 37.40
N VAL A 3 -7.64 2.32 36.53
CA VAL A 3 -7.63 2.47 35.06
C VAL A 3 -7.53 3.89 34.50
N PHE A 4 -6.32 4.27 34.09
CA PHE A 4 -6.05 5.44 33.24
C PHE A 4 -5.10 5.13 32.06
N ILE A 5 -5.15 3.91 31.50
CA ILE A 5 -4.18 3.48 30.46
C ILE A 5 -4.82 3.17 29.08
N LEU A 6 -6.14 3.19 28.93
CA LEU A 6 -6.81 2.78 27.67
C LEU A 6 -7.12 3.90 26.66
N VAL A 7 -6.94 5.18 27.01
CA VAL A 7 -7.35 6.30 26.15
C VAL A 7 -6.30 6.67 25.10
N SER A 8 -5.01 6.53 25.41
CA SER A 8 -3.93 6.97 24.50
C SER A 8 -3.85 6.14 23.22
N SER A 9 -4.00 4.81 23.30
CA SER A 9 -3.91 3.91 22.13
C SER A 9 -5.01 4.17 21.10
N ILE A 10 -6.19 4.62 21.54
CA ILE A 10 -7.33 4.92 20.67
C ILE A 10 -7.06 6.19 19.85
N VAL A 11 -6.47 7.21 20.47
CA VAL A 11 -6.15 8.48 19.80
C VAL A 11 -5.09 8.27 18.71
N PHE A 12 -4.04 7.50 18.98
CA PHE A 12 -3.00 7.19 17.98
C PHE A 12 -3.55 6.36 16.81
N ALA A 13 -4.39 5.37 17.07
CA ALA A 13 -5.03 4.57 16.01
C ALA A 13 -5.97 5.41 15.12
N GLN A 14 -6.65 6.41 15.69
CA GLN A 14 -7.53 7.29 14.94
C GLN A 14 -6.74 8.25 14.02
N GLU A 15 -5.61 8.76 14.52
CA GLU A 15 -4.72 9.60 13.73
C GLU A 15 -4.04 8.80 12.60
N GLU A 16 -3.65 7.54 12.85
CA GLU A 16 -3.14 6.60 11.84
C GLU A 16 -4.08 6.52 10.63
N ASN A 17 -5.37 6.36 10.89
CA ASN A 17 -6.36 6.13 9.85
C ASN A 17 -6.82 7.39 9.11
N LYS A 18 -6.64 8.60 9.69
CA LYS A 18 -7.12 9.85 9.08
C LYS A 18 -6.54 10.10 7.68
N ASN A 19 -5.22 10.02 7.53
CA ASN A 19 -4.57 10.24 6.23
C ASN A 19 -4.83 9.10 5.26
N LEU A 20 -4.91 7.86 5.76
CA LEU A 20 -5.30 6.73 4.90
C LEU A 20 -6.71 6.94 4.32
N TYR A 21 -7.65 7.40 5.14
CA TYR A 21 -9.01 7.73 4.70
C TYR A 21 -9.03 8.88 3.69
N ALA A 22 -8.38 10.01 4.00
CA ALA A 22 -8.32 11.16 3.10
C ALA A 22 -7.66 10.79 1.75
N GLY A 23 -6.57 10.04 1.78
CA GLY A 23 -5.91 9.51 0.59
C GLY A 23 -6.83 8.64 -0.27
N ASN A 24 -7.70 7.83 0.35
CA ASN A 24 -8.71 7.03 -0.37
C ASN A 24 -9.75 7.93 -1.07
N GLU A 25 -10.22 8.98 -0.41
CA GLU A 25 -11.19 9.92 -0.98
C GLU A 25 -10.58 10.70 -2.16
N PHE A 26 -9.34 11.16 -2.03
CA PHE A 26 -8.61 11.78 -3.14
C PHE A 26 -8.39 10.81 -4.30
N PHE A 27 -8.04 9.55 -4.03
CA PHE A 27 -7.88 8.52 -5.06
C PHE A 27 -9.17 8.27 -5.84
N LYS A 28 -10.30 8.13 -5.14
CA LYS A 28 -11.64 7.99 -5.75
C LYS A 28 -11.97 9.19 -6.64
N GLY A 29 -11.63 10.39 -6.18
CA GLY A 29 -11.75 11.65 -6.94
C GLY A 29 -10.73 11.82 -8.06
N LYS A 30 -9.86 10.82 -8.32
CA LYS A 30 -8.77 10.85 -9.31
C LYS A 30 -7.72 11.96 -9.07
N LYS A 31 -7.67 12.50 -7.86
CA LYS A 31 -6.69 13.50 -7.42
C LYS A 31 -5.43 12.77 -6.91
N TYR A 32 -4.65 12.23 -7.84
CA TYR A 32 -3.58 11.28 -7.50
C TYR A 32 -2.41 11.93 -6.74
N ILE A 33 -2.10 13.19 -7.01
CA ILE A 33 -1.07 13.95 -6.29
C ILE A 33 -1.46 14.15 -4.82
N ASP A 34 -2.69 14.62 -4.55
CA ASP A 34 -3.20 14.79 -3.19
C ASP A 34 -3.27 13.45 -2.45
N SER A 35 -3.73 12.41 -3.15
CA SER A 35 -3.79 11.04 -2.63
C SER A 35 -2.42 10.51 -2.24
N GLU A 36 -1.40 10.74 -3.07
CA GLU A 36 -0.02 10.36 -2.79
C GLU A 36 0.50 11.05 -1.54
N ALA A 37 0.30 12.37 -1.40
CA ALA A 37 0.76 13.13 -0.24
C ALA A 37 0.20 12.54 1.07
N ASP A 38 -1.10 12.27 1.11
CA ASP A 38 -1.74 11.66 2.27
C ASP A 38 -1.26 10.23 2.54
N TYR A 39 -1.08 9.41 1.51
CA TYR A 39 -0.57 8.06 1.72
C TYR A 39 0.90 8.03 2.14
N ARG A 40 1.74 9.00 1.74
CA ARG A 40 3.11 9.13 2.27
C ARG A 40 3.09 9.36 3.77
N VAL A 41 2.19 10.23 4.24
CA VAL A 41 1.98 10.46 5.68
C VAL A 41 1.43 9.20 6.34
N ALA A 42 0.46 8.50 5.75
CA ALA A 42 -0.07 7.26 6.33
C ALA A 42 1.00 6.14 6.40
N ALA A 43 1.84 6.00 5.38
CA ALA A 43 2.89 5.00 5.30
C ALA A 43 4.03 5.22 6.31
N SER A 44 4.21 6.46 6.80
CA SER A 44 5.18 6.76 7.86
C SER A 44 4.67 6.47 9.27
N LYS A 45 3.39 6.10 9.45
CA LYS A 45 2.80 5.78 10.76
C LYS A 45 2.95 4.29 11.11
N GLY A 46 2.26 3.84 12.16
CA GLY A 46 2.42 2.52 12.75
C GLY A 46 2.13 1.34 11.81
N ASN A 47 2.57 0.17 12.25
CA ASN A 47 2.63 -1.04 11.42
C ASN A 47 1.25 -1.58 11.00
N SER A 48 0.19 -1.25 11.73
CA SER A 48 -1.17 -1.81 11.54
C SER A 48 -1.76 -1.49 10.15
N ILE A 49 -1.51 -0.29 9.64
CA ILE A 49 -2.05 0.20 8.36
C ILE A 49 -1.02 0.20 7.22
N LYS A 50 0.25 -0.06 7.55
CA LYS A 50 1.39 0.20 6.66
C LYS A 50 1.32 -0.54 5.32
N ALA A 51 0.80 -1.77 5.34
CA ALA A 51 0.58 -2.54 4.11
C ALA A 51 -0.44 -1.88 3.17
N ALA A 52 -1.58 -1.43 3.72
CA ALA A 52 -2.62 -0.76 2.95
C ALA A 52 -2.14 0.62 2.46
N ALA A 53 -1.45 1.38 3.33
CA ALA A 53 -0.89 2.68 2.98
C ALA A 53 0.12 2.59 1.84
N ASN A 54 1.08 1.66 1.91
CA ASN A 54 2.07 1.47 0.84
C ASN A 54 1.47 0.93 -0.46
N TYR A 55 0.50 0.01 -0.36
CA TYR A 55 -0.22 -0.49 -1.53
C TYR A 55 -0.97 0.66 -2.23
N ASN A 56 -1.70 1.47 -1.48
CA ASN A 56 -2.45 2.58 -2.05
C ASN A 56 -1.54 3.71 -2.54
N LEU A 57 -0.44 4.00 -1.84
CA LEU A 57 0.59 4.92 -2.29
C LEU A 57 1.17 4.50 -3.65
N GLY A 58 1.53 3.22 -3.78
CA GLY A 58 1.99 2.65 -5.05
C GLY A 58 0.97 2.82 -6.16
N ASN A 59 -0.33 2.63 -5.87
CA ASN A 59 -1.40 2.87 -6.84
C ASN A 59 -1.48 4.34 -7.26
N SER A 60 -1.46 5.29 -6.34
CA SER A 60 -1.50 6.73 -6.67
C SER A 60 -0.34 7.14 -7.57
N ILE A 61 0.87 6.67 -7.26
CA ILE A 61 2.09 6.92 -8.05
C ILE A 61 2.00 6.24 -9.43
N TYR A 62 1.51 4.98 -9.47
CA TYR A 62 1.32 4.24 -10.73
C TYR A 62 0.34 4.96 -11.66
N ARG A 63 -0.75 5.51 -11.12
CA ARG A 63 -1.74 6.28 -11.90
C ARG A 63 -1.20 7.60 -12.45
N GLN A 64 -0.06 8.07 -11.93
CA GLN A 64 0.70 9.20 -12.45
C GLN A 64 1.78 8.76 -13.47
N ASN A 65 1.77 7.50 -13.91
CA ASN A 65 2.75 6.88 -14.81
C ASN A 65 4.18 6.82 -14.25
N GLN A 66 4.35 6.91 -12.94
CA GLN A 66 5.65 6.83 -12.27
C GLN A 66 5.94 5.39 -11.80
N ALA A 67 5.92 4.44 -12.74
CA ALA A 67 6.07 3.01 -12.44
C ALA A 67 7.34 2.68 -11.63
N GLY A 68 8.43 3.43 -11.86
CA GLY A 68 9.69 3.20 -11.18
C GLY A 68 9.72 3.54 -9.71
N GLU A 69 8.91 4.50 -9.27
CA GLU A 69 8.71 4.71 -7.83
C GLU A 69 7.63 3.76 -7.28
N ALA A 70 6.54 3.56 -8.03
CA ALA A 70 5.42 2.71 -7.61
C ALA A 70 5.86 1.29 -7.23
N LYS A 71 6.82 0.69 -7.97
CA LYS A 71 7.34 -0.65 -7.68
C LYS A 71 7.91 -0.77 -6.26
N PHE A 72 8.60 0.25 -5.76
CA PHE A 72 9.19 0.21 -4.42
C PHE A 72 8.10 0.22 -3.35
N LYS A 73 7.02 0.97 -3.58
CA LYS A 73 5.87 1.02 -2.66
C LYS A 73 5.05 -0.27 -2.67
N PHE A 74 4.87 -0.89 -3.83
CA PHE A 74 4.31 -2.24 -3.87
C PHE A 74 5.22 -3.27 -3.19
N LEU A 75 6.54 -3.20 -3.37
CA LEU A 75 7.48 -4.06 -2.66
C LEU A 75 7.38 -3.89 -1.13
N GLU A 76 7.38 -2.66 -0.62
CA GLU A 76 7.17 -2.37 0.81
C GLU A 76 5.82 -2.93 1.32
N ALA A 77 4.77 -2.85 0.50
CA ALA A 77 3.47 -3.45 0.82
C ALA A 77 3.54 -4.98 0.91
N THR A 78 4.32 -5.67 0.06
CA THR A 78 4.51 -7.14 0.18
C THR A 78 5.21 -7.55 1.47
N ILE A 79 6.14 -6.73 1.96
CA ILE A 79 6.91 -6.96 3.18
C ILE A 79 6.02 -6.77 4.42
N THR A 80 5.19 -5.73 4.42
CA THR A 80 4.35 -5.37 5.56
C THR A 80 2.99 -6.07 5.58
N ALA A 81 2.56 -6.65 4.46
CA ALA A 81 1.32 -7.41 4.37
C ALA A 81 1.35 -8.69 5.23
N THR A 82 0.33 -8.87 6.06
CA THR A 82 0.19 -10.04 6.93
C THR A 82 -0.75 -11.09 6.36
N SER A 83 -1.72 -10.68 5.53
CA SER A 83 -2.68 -11.59 4.88
C SER A 83 -2.26 -12.01 3.48
N LYS A 84 -2.63 -13.23 3.07
CA LYS A 84 -2.44 -13.70 1.68
C LYS A 84 -3.12 -12.77 0.67
N ALA A 85 -4.33 -12.31 0.96
CA ALA A 85 -5.05 -11.40 0.08
C ALA A 85 -4.31 -10.08 -0.17
N GLN A 86 -3.72 -9.48 0.86
CA GLN A 86 -2.90 -8.26 0.70
C GLN A 86 -1.61 -8.55 -0.07
N LYS A 87 -0.90 -9.63 0.27
CA LYS A 87 0.33 -10.04 -0.44
C LYS A 87 0.06 -10.25 -1.92
N HIS A 88 -1.01 -10.98 -2.25
CA HIS A 88 -1.45 -11.22 -3.62
C HIS A 88 -1.60 -9.92 -4.41
N LYS A 89 -2.42 -8.96 -3.91
CA LYS A 89 -2.63 -7.67 -4.57
C LYS A 89 -1.33 -6.87 -4.73
N ALA A 90 -0.51 -6.83 -3.68
CA ALA A 90 0.76 -6.11 -3.71
C ALA A 90 1.75 -6.71 -4.72
N PHE A 91 1.88 -8.04 -4.77
CA PHE A 91 2.73 -8.72 -5.74
C PHE A 91 2.23 -8.56 -7.19
N HIS A 92 0.92 -8.63 -7.41
CA HIS A 92 0.33 -8.41 -8.73
C HIS A 92 0.65 -7.01 -9.26
N ASN A 93 0.45 -5.97 -8.43
CA ASN A 93 0.76 -4.60 -8.83
C ASN A 93 2.27 -4.31 -8.92
N LEU A 94 3.11 -4.97 -8.11
CA LEU A 94 4.56 -4.95 -8.31
C LEU A 94 4.93 -5.49 -9.70
N GLY A 95 4.32 -6.61 -10.11
CA GLY A 95 4.45 -7.16 -11.46
C GLY A 95 4.06 -6.16 -12.53
N ASN A 96 2.90 -5.52 -12.41
CA ASN A 96 2.42 -4.50 -13.36
C ASN A 96 3.37 -3.31 -13.49
N SER A 97 3.94 -2.82 -12.37
CA SER A 97 4.95 -1.76 -12.41
C SER A 97 6.24 -2.20 -13.12
N LEU A 98 6.71 -3.42 -12.84
CA LEU A 98 7.90 -3.98 -13.47
C LEU A 98 7.70 -4.24 -14.98
N MET A 99 6.48 -4.62 -15.40
CA MET A 99 6.11 -4.74 -16.81
C MET A 99 6.21 -3.40 -17.54
N LEU A 100 5.72 -2.31 -16.94
CA LEU A 100 5.83 -0.97 -17.53
C LEU A 100 7.29 -0.51 -17.65
N GLU A 101 8.13 -0.88 -16.70
CA GLU A 101 9.58 -0.64 -16.76
C GLU A 101 10.33 -1.61 -17.70
N LYS A 102 9.63 -2.57 -18.32
CA LYS A 102 10.20 -3.62 -19.16
C LYS A 102 11.17 -4.55 -18.43
N ASN A 103 11.11 -4.61 -17.09
CA ASN A 103 11.83 -5.58 -16.28
C ASN A 103 11.03 -6.89 -16.17
N TYR A 104 10.91 -7.58 -17.30
CA TYR A 104 10.00 -8.73 -17.44
C TYR A 104 10.36 -9.90 -16.53
N GLN A 105 11.65 -10.16 -16.31
CA GLN A 105 12.08 -11.27 -15.45
C GLN A 105 11.65 -11.05 -13.99
N ALA A 106 11.83 -9.84 -13.46
CA ALA A 106 11.35 -9.51 -12.12
C ALA A 106 9.81 -9.48 -12.06
N ALA A 107 9.14 -9.04 -13.13
CA ALA A 107 7.68 -9.05 -13.20
C ALA A 107 7.12 -10.48 -13.11
N VAL A 108 7.72 -11.44 -13.83
CA VAL A 108 7.33 -12.87 -13.77
C VAL A 108 7.45 -13.40 -12.34
N GLU A 109 8.53 -13.09 -11.63
CA GLU A 109 8.68 -13.53 -10.24
C GLU A 109 7.66 -12.86 -9.30
N ALA A 110 7.32 -11.59 -9.53
CA ALA A 110 6.26 -10.92 -8.78
C ALA A 110 4.89 -11.59 -9.03
N PHE A 111 4.52 -11.87 -10.29
CA PHE A 111 3.26 -12.55 -10.60
C PHE A 111 3.19 -13.98 -10.05
N LYS A 112 4.29 -14.76 -10.12
CA LYS A 112 4.35 -16.08 -9.45
C LYS A 112 4.08 -15.96 -7.95
N ASN A 113 4.64 -14.94 -7.29
CA ASN A 113 4.36 -14.70 -5.87
C ASN A 113 2.91 -14.26 -5.62
N ALA A 114 2.28 -13.53 -6.55
CA ALA A 114 0.86 -13.23 -6.48
C ALA A 114 0.01 -14.52 -6.51
N LEU A 115 0.30 -15.42 -7.45
CA LEU A 115 -0.39 -16.71 -7.60
C LEU A 115 -0.18 -17.66 -6.40
N ARG A 116 1.01 -17.64 -5.77
CA ARG A 116 1.24 -18.40 -4.52
C ARG A 116 0.33 -17.96 -3.39
N ASN A 117 -0.11 -16.69 -3.39
CA ASN A 117 -0.99 -16.15 -2.35
C ASN A 117 -2.47 -16.26 -2.73
N ASN A 118 -2.81 -16.25 -4.03
CA ASN A 118 -4.13 -16.55 -4.56
C ASN A 118 -3.99 -17.24 -5.93
N PRO A 119 -4.16 -18.57 -6.02
CA PRO A 119 -4.01 -19.31 -7.28
C PRO A 119 -5.11 -19.08 -8.32
N LEU A 120 -6.19 -18.39 -7.95
CA LEU A 120 -7.36 -18.12 -8.79
C LEU A 120 -7.36 -16.68 -9.36
N ASP A 121 -6.18 -16.04 -9.41
CA ASP A 121 -6.00 -14.69 -10.02
C ASP A 121 -6.55 -14.65 -11.45
#